data_AF-V7ENE5-F1
#
_entry.id   AF-V7ENE5-F1
#
_cell.length_a   1.000
_cell.length_b   1.000
_cell.length_c   1.000
_cell.angle_alpha   90.00
_cell.angle_beta   90.00
_cell.angle_gamma   90.00
#
_symmetry.space_group_name_H-M   'P 1'
#
loop_
_entity.id
_entity.type
_entity.pdbx_description
1 polymer ?
#
loop_
_entity_poly.entity_id
_entity_poly.type
_entity_poly.pdbx_seq_one_letter_code
_entity_poly.pdbx_strand_id
1 'polypeptide(L)' 'MTDQPELPPAALRALAEAEERRKQAKAQDLPPELGGRDGPEPVRYGDWEKKGLAIDF' A
#
# COMPACT_ATOMS: atom_id res chain seq x y z
N MET A 1 -11.86 -14.30 14.56
CA MET A 1 -12.03 -13.03 15.28
C MET A 1 -10.73 -12.28 15.07
N THR A 2 -10.74 -11.16 14.35
CA THR A 2 -9.53 -10.38 14.08
C THR A 2 -9.09 -9.71 15.38
N ASP A 3 -7.96 -10.16 15.95
CA ASP A 3 -7.22 -9.42 16.97
C ASP A 3 -6.83 -8.07 16.35
N GLN A 4 -7.65 -7.05 16.55
CA GLN A 4 -7.21 -5.68 16.43
C GLN A 4 -6.44 -5.38 17.71
N PRO A 5 -5.10 -5.29 17.70
CA PRO A 5 -4.41 -4.71 18.84
C PRO A 5 -4.98 -3.30 19.02
N GLU A 6 -5.51 -2.99 20.20
CA GLU A 6 -6.01 -1.66 20.50
C GLU A 6 -4.87 -0.66 20.22
N LEU A 7 -5.01 0.08 19.13
CA LEU A 7 -3.97 0.98 18.67
C LEU A 7 -3.78 2.09 19.72
N PRO A 8 -2.53 2.42 20.10
CA PRO A 8 -2.30 3.52 21.02
C PRO A 8 -2.86 4.82 20.43
N PRO A 9 -3.29 5.78 21.27
CA PRO A 9 -3.91 7.02 20.79
C PRO A 9 -3.01 7.86 19.88
N ALA A 10 -1.69 7.64 19.90
CA ALA A 10 -0.76 8.22 18.93
C ALA A 10 -0.90 7.60 17.53
N ALA A 11 -1.10 6.28 17.42
CA ALA A 11 -1.28 5.59 16.15
C ALA A 11 -2.61 5.98 15.48
N LEU A 12 -3.68 6.14 16.27
CA LEU A 12 -4.97 6.61 15.75
C LEU A 12 -4.87 8.03 15.16
N ARG A 13 -4.17 8.94 15.85
CA ARG A 13 -3.90 10.30 15.34
C ARG A 13 -3.09 10.29 14.05
N ALA A 14 -2.01 9.52 14.00
CA ALA A 14 -1.17 9.40 12.81
C ALA A 14 -1.95 8.85 11.59
N LEU A 15 -2.86 7.90 11.81
CA LEU A 15 -3.73 7.38 10.75
C LEU A 15 -4.74 8.43 10.28
N ALA A 16 -5.35 9.18 11.19
CA ALA A 16 -6.29 10.26 10.84
C ALA A 16 -5.60 11.36 10.02
N GLU A 17 -4.41 11.82 10.43
CA GLU A 17 -3.61 12.80 9.69
C GLU A 17 -3.17 12.28 8.32
N ALA A 18 -2.81 10.98 8.22
CA ALA A 18 -2.48 10.37 6.94
C ALA A 18 -3.70 10.28 6.02
N GLU A 19 -4.89 10.02 6.57
CA GLU A 19 -6.14 10.01 5.81
C GLU A 19 -6.54 11.41 5.33
N GLU A 20 -6.40 12.43 6.17
CA GLU A 20 -6.62 13.82 5.77
C GLU A 20 -5.66 14.23 4.64
N ARG A 21 -4.38 13.87 4.73
CA ARG A 21 -3.41 14.09 3.64
C ARG A 21 -3.81 13.37 2.36
N ARG A 22 -4.31 12.13 2.44
CA ARG A 22 -4.81 11.39 1.26
C ARG A 22 -6.05 12.05 0.64
N LYS A 23 -6.97 12.58 1.46
CA LYS A 23 -8.17 13.30 0.99
C LYS A 23 -7.82 14.62 0.30
N GLN A 24 -6.79 15.31 0.79
CA GLN A 24 -6.33 16.58 0.23
C GLN A 24 -5.40 16.39 -0.98
N ALA A 25 -4.73 15.23 -1.09
CA ALA A 25 -3.92 14.89 -2.24
C ALA A 25 -4.81 14.79 -3.49
N LYS A 26 -4.51 15.59 -4.51
CA LYS A 26 -5.14 15.43 -5.83
C LYS A 26 -4.75 14.07 -6.39
N ALA A 27 -5.73 13.34 -6.92
CA ALA A 27 -5.47 12.14 -7.70
C ALA A 27 -4.51 12.53 -8.84
N GLN A 28 -3.34 11.91 -8.86
CA GLN A 28 -2.44 12.05 -9.99
C GLN A 28 -3.03 11.22 -11.11
N ASP A 29 -3.40 11.87 -12.22
CA ASP A 29 -3.85 11.21 -13.43
C ASP A 29 -2.63 10.63 -14.15
N LEU A 30 -2.06 9.58 -13.55
CA LEU A 30 -0.96 8.83 -14.11
C LEU A 30 -1.57 7.79 -15.06
N PRO A 31 -0.98 7.61 -16.26
CA PRO A 31 -1.42 6.55 -17.15
C PRO A 31 -1.35 5.20 -16.42
N PRO A 32 -2.34 4.31 -16.63
CA PRO A 32 -2.29 2.99 -16.03
C PRO A 32 -1.02 2.28 -16.48
N GLU A 33 -0.30 1.67 -15.54
CA GLU A 33 0.82 0.81 -15.90
C GLU A 33 0.28 -0.43 -16.62
N LEU A 34 0.60 -0.55 -17.91
CA LEU A 34 0.20 -1.65 -18.76
C LEU A 34 1.28 -2.73 -18.72
N GLY A 35 0.90 -3.96 -18.36
CA GLY A 35 1.82 -5.10 -18.29
C GLY A 35 2.54 -5.25 -16.94
N GLY A 36 2.34 -4.33 -16.00
CA GLY A 36 2.80 -4.45 -14.61
C GLY A 36 1.87 -5.32 -13.75
N ARG A 37 2.39 -5.83 -12.63
CA ARG A 37 1.57 -6.50 -11.61
C ARG A 37 0.75 -5.44 -10.87
N ASP A 38 -0.51 -5.74 -10.55
CA ASP A 38 -1.30 -4.87 -9.65
C ASP A 38 -0.55 -4.69 -8.33
N GLY A 39 -0.40 -3.43 -7.90
CA GLY A 39 0.21 -3.06 -6.64
C GLY A 39 1.62 -2.45 -6.77
N PRO A 40 2.28 -2.20 -5.61
CA PRO A 40 3.58 -1.54 -5.59
C PRO A 40 4.66 -2.38 -6.27
N GLU A 41 5.61 -1.72 -6.98
CA GLU A 41 6.69 -2.42 -7.68
C GLU A 41 7.44 -3.42 -6.78
N PRO A 42 7.57 -4.71 -7.18
CA PRO A 42 8.25 -5.71 -6.38
C PRO A 42 9.71 -5.35 -6.09
N VAL A 43 10.36 -4.60 -7.00
CA VAL A 43 11.71 -4.04 -6.81
C VAL A 43 11.79 -3.10 -5.61
N ARG A 44 10.74 -2.32 -5.31
CA ARG A 44 10.72 -1.38 -4.18
C ARG A 44 10.39 -2.03 -2.85
N TYR A 45 9.71 -3.18 -2.86
CA TYR A 45 9.13 -3.79 -1.66
C TYR A 45 9.61 -5.23 -1.39
N GLY A 46 10.48 -5.79 -2.23
CA GLY A 46 11.08 -7.12 -2.03
C GLY A 46 10.13 -8.30 -2.26
N ASP A 47 8.90 -8.06 -2.72
CA ASP A 47 7.90 -9.09 -2.92
C ASP A 47 7.93 -9.64 -4.36
N TRP A 48 8.91 -10.51 -4.62
CA TRP A 48 9.05 -11.24 -5.88
C TRP A 48 8.17 -12.51 -5.94
N GLU A 49 7.34 -12.73 -4.91
CA GLU A 49 6.54 -13.94 -4.81
C GLU A 49 5.11 -13.71 -5.30
N LYS A 50 4.62 -14.63 -6.13
CA LYS A 50 3.20 -14.70 -6.50
C LYS A 50 2.73 -16.14 -6.31
N LYS A 51 1.81 -16.35 -5.36
CA LYS A 51 1.31 -17.69 -4.98
C LYS A 51 2.43 -18.67 -4.57
N GLY A 52 3.46 -18.18 -3.89
CA GLY A 52 4.59 -19.00 -3.40
C GLY A 52 5.60 -19.39 -4.49
N LEU A 53 5.50 -18.81 -5.69
CA LEU A 53 6.50 -18.94 -6.74
C LEU A 53 7.26 -17.62 -6.83
N ALA A 54 8.59 -17.69 -6.78
CA ALA A 54 9.45 -16.58 -7.16
C ALA A 54 9.30 -16.37 -8.67
N ILE A 55 8.89 -15.17 -9.07
CA ILE A 55 8.66 -14.84 -10.47
C ILE A 55 9.56 -13.66 -10.85
N ASP A 56 10.35 -13.83 -11.90
CA ASP A 56 11.23 -12.84 -12.53
C ASP A 56 10.82 -12.70 -14.01
N PHE A 57 10.40 -11.50 -14.43
CA PHE A 57 10.08 -11.14 -15.82
C PHE A 57 10.19 -9.63 -16.06
#